data_AF-A0A349N6R8-F1
#
_entry.id   AF-A0A349N6R8-F1
#
_cell.length_a   1.000
_cell.length_b   1.000
_cell.length_c   1.000
_cell.angle_alpha   90.00
_cell.angle_beta   90.00
_cell.angle_gamma   90.00
#
_symmetry.space_group_name_H-M   'P 1'
#
loop_
_entity.id
_entity.type
_entity.pdbx_description
1 polymer ?
#
loop_
_entity_poly.entity_id
_entity_poly.type
_entity_poly.pdbx_seq_one_letter_code
_entity_poly.pdbx_strand_id
1 'polypeptide(L)'
;PSLHINLRNHRKMLIIDHRIAFTGGHNISAKHLVKDPAIKSPARDLHVRLEGPIVDDFERAFRADWLRSTGESFANSLHHTSEPSTPVKAEARL
;
A
#
# COMPACT_ATOMS: atom_id res chain seq x y z
N PRO A 1 35.95 12.99 3.31
CA PRO A 1 34.73 12.30 3.77
C PRO A 1 33.76 12.04 2.60
N SER A 2 33.42 10.78 2.32
CA SER A 2 32.37 10.44 1.35
C SER A 2 30.99 10.59 1.99
N LEU A 3 30.09 11.33 1.35
CA LEU A 3 28.70 11.46 1.78
C LEU A 3 27.93 10.20 1.32
N HIS A 4 27.59 9.33 2.27
CA HIS A 4 26.72 8.19 2.01
C HIS A 4 25.27 8.55 2.35
N ILE A 5 24.43 8.71 1.33
CA ILE A 5 22.99 8.96 1.50
C ILE A 5 22.25 7.63 1.32
N ASN A 6 21.47 7.25 2.34
CA ASN A 6 20.65 6.04 2.31
C ASN A 6 19.31 6.30 1.59
N LEU A 7 19.22 5.94 0.31
CA LEU A 7 18.03 6.13 -0.54
C LEU A 7 17.07 4.92 -0.53
N ARG A 8 16.54 4.57 0.64
CA ARG A 8 15.51 3.53 0.75
C ARG A 8 14.13 4.06 0.36
N ASN A 9 13.37 3.25 -0.36
CA ASN A 9 11.94 3.47 -0.51
C ASN A 9 11.26 3.20 0.84
N HIS A 10 10.56 4.20 1.38
CA HIS A 10 9.90 4.11 2.68
C HIS A 10 8.38 3.94 2.58
N ARG A 11 7.82 3.91 1.36
CA ARG A 11 6.39 3.70 1.14
C ARG A 11 6.01 2.27 1.52
N LYS A 12 4.90 2.13 2.24
CA LYS A 12 4.27 0.86 2.58
C LYS A 12 2.89 0.91 1.96
N MET A 13 2.68 0.05 0.97
CA MET A 13 1.42 0.00 0.24
C MET A 13 1.06 -1.44 -0.10
N LEU A 14 -0.22 -1.73 -0.02
CA LEU A 14 -0.85 -2.96 -0.51
C LEU A 14 -2.01 -2.54 -1.41
N ILE A 15 -2.02 -3.01 -2.65
CA ILE A 15 -3.07 -2.71 -3.62
C ILE A 15 -3.70 -4.03 -4.03
N ILE A 16 -5.03 -4.09 -4.03
CA ILE A 16 -5.79 -5.31 -4.30
C ILE A 16 -6.76 -5.01 -5.45
N ASP A 17 -6.60 -5.77 -6.54
CA ASP A 17 -7.50 -5.81 -7.69
C ASP A 17 -7.94 -4.44 -8.24
N HIS A 18 -7.06 -3.44 -8.22
CA HIS A 18 -7.35 -2.06 -8.66
C HIS A 18 -8.51 -1.38 -7.88
N ARG A 19 -8.92 -1.91 -6.73
CA ARG A 19 -10.12 -1.44 -6.00
C ARG A 19 -9.86 -0.93 -4.61
N ILE A 20 -8.89 -1.53 -3.92
CA ILE A 20 -8.58 -1.21 -2.53
C ILE A 20 -7.08 -0.95 -2.42
N ALA A 21 -6.72 0.13 -1.73
CA ALA A 21 -5.33 0.38 -1.35
C ALA A 21 -5.23 0.52 0.18
N PHE A 22 -4.10 0.08 0.73
CA PHE A 22 -3.72 0.31 2.11
C PHE A 22 -2.41 1.08 2.16
N THR A 23 -2.28 2.01 3.10
CA THR A 23 -1.01 2.70 3.35
C THR A 23 -0.91 3.25 4.76
N GLY A 24 0.30 3.61 5.18
CA GLY A 24 0.60 4.14 6.50
C GLY A 24 1.97 3.66 6.98
N GLY A 25 2.12 3.48 8.29
CA GLY A 25 3.39 3.08 8.88
C GLY A 25 3.60 1.57 9.08
N HIS A 26 2.54 0.74 8.96
CA HIS A 26 2.65 -0.71 9.07
C HIS A 26 3.38 -1.35 7.89
N ASN A 27 4.40 -2.16 8.20
CA ASN A 27 4.89 -3.18 7.28
C ASN A 27 4.06 -4.45 7.47
N ILE A 28 4.22 -5.42 6.57
CA ILE A 28 3.68 -6.78 6.79
C ILE A 28 4.60 -7.50 7.78
N SER A 29 4.25 -7.43 9.07
CA SER A 29 5.04 -8.05 10.14
C SER A 29 4.17 -8.37 11.34
N ALA A 30 4.46 -9.50 12.00
CA ALA A 30 3.82 -9.88 13.26
C ALA A 30 3.92 -8.77 14.32
N LYS A 31 4.97 -7.93 14.31
CA LYS A 31 5.16 -6.83 15.27
C LYS A 31 3.97 -5.87 15.39
N HIS A 32 3.13 -5.77 14.35
CA HIS A 32 1.93 -4.92 14.36
C HIS A 32 0.70 -5.61 14.97
N LEU A 33 0.77 -6.89 15.35
CA LEU A 33 -0.29 -7.63 16.04
C LEU A 33 -0.35 -7.25 17.52
N VAL A 34 -0.85 -6.05 17.81
CA VAL A 34 -0.88 -5.46 19.18
C VAL A 34 -1.65 -6.29 20.21
N LYS A 35 -2.52 -7.20 19.77
CA LYS A 35 -3.34 -8.07 20.63
C LYS A 35 -2.70 -9.45 20.89
N ASP A 36 -1.60 -9.78 20.22
CA ASP A 36 -0.92 -11.07 20.40
C ASP A 36 -0.04 -11.02 21.68
N PRO A 37 -0.35 -11.82 22.72
CA PRO A 37 0.42 -11.82 23.96
C PRO A 37 1.85 -12.35 23.80
N ALA A 38 2.17 -13.07 22.71
CA ALA A 38 3.54 -13.50 22.42
C ALA A 38 4.46 -12.32 22.06
N ILE A 39 3.89 -11.16 21.68
CA ILE A 39 4.64 -9.99 21.23
C ILE A 39 4.90 -9.03 22.39
N LYS A 40 6.13 -9.10 22.93
CA LYS A 40 6.55 -8.31 24.09
C LYS A 40 6.59 -6.79 23.84
N SER A 41 6.83 -6.36 22.60
CA SER A 41 6.97 -4.95 22.25
C SER A 41 6.29 -4.68 20.90
N PRO A 42 4.94 -4.59 20.89
CA PRO A 42 4.20 -4.40 19.66
C PRO A 42 4.39 -2.98 19.11
N ALA A 43 4.56 -2.89 17.80
CA ALA A 43 4.66 -1.63 17.08
C ALA A 43 3.25 -1.06 16.85
N ARG A 44 3.00 0.12 17.41
CA ARG A 44 1.76 0.88 17.21
C ARG A 44 2.00 1.95 16.15
N ASP A 45 1.15 1.98 15.15
CA ASP A 45 1.25 2.92 14.03
C ASP A 45 -0.13 3.12 13.41
N LEU A 46 -0.25 4.11 12.53
CA LEU A 46 -1.46 4.40 11.76
C LEU A 46 -1.41 3.70 10.41
N HIS A 47 -2.54 3.11 10.00
CA HIS A 47 -2.74 2.56 8.68
C HIS A 47 -4.16 2.88 8.22
N VAL A 48 -4.32 3.19 6.94
CA VAL A 48 -5.60 3.57 6.35
C VAL A 48 -5.94 2.63 5.19
N ARG A 49 -7.23 2.34 5.05
CA ARG A 49 -7.81 1.67 3.90
C ARG A 49 -8.46 2.73 3.01
N LEU A 50 -8.16 2.68 1.73
CA LEU A 50 -8.58 3.63 0.72
C LEU A 50 -9.33 2.88 -0.39
N GLU A 51 -10.38 3.51 -0.91
CA GLU A 51 -11.19 3.03 -2.02
C GLU A 51 -11.56 4.19 -2.95
N GLY A 52 -11.92 3.86 -4.20
CA GLY A 52 -12.29 4.84 -5.20
C GLY A 52 -11.09 5.34 -6.03
N PRO A 53 -11.24 6.44 -6.79
CA PRO A 53 -10.27 6.88 -7.80
C PRO A 53 -8.84 7.12 -7.26
N ILE A 54 -8.70 7.36 -5.95
CA ILE A 54 -7.39 7.53 -5.31
C ILE A 54 -6.50 6.27 -5.46
N VAL A 55 -7.08 5.09 -5.65
CA VAL A 55 -6.32 3.83 -5.85
C VAL A 55 -5.45 3.89 -7.12
N ASP A 56 -5.88 4.62 -8.14
CA ASP A 56 -5.12 4.80 -9.40
C ASP A 56 -3.77 5.48 -9.16
N ASP A 57 -3.71 6.39 -8.20
CA ASP A 57 -2.49 7.11 -7.82
C ASP A 57 -1.50 6.17 -7.13
N PHE A 58 -2.02 5.26 -6.29
CA PHE A 58 -1.21 4.21 -5.65
C PHE A 58 -0.63 3.25 -6.68
N GLU A 59 -1.45 2.79 -7.62
CA GLU A 59 -0.96 1.92 -8.68
C GLU A 59 0.06 2.61 -9.58
N ARG A 60 -0.16 3.88 -9.93
CA ARG A 60 0.79 4.65 -10.73
C ARG A 60 2.14 4.77 -10.01
N ALA A 61 2.12 5.03 -8.72
CA ALA A 61 3.32 5.08 -7.89
C ALA A 61 4.03 3.72 -7.81
N PHE A 62 3.28 2.63 -7.68
CA PHE A 62 3.81 1.27 -7.70
C PHE A 62 4.43 0.91 -9.06
N ARG A 63 3.73 1.18 -10.17
CA ARG A 63 4.23 0.91 -11.54
C ARG A 63 5.52 1.68 -11.84
N ALA A 64 5.61 2.92 -11.40
CA ALA A 64 6.84 3.72 -11.55
C ALA A 64 8.01 3.11 -10.77
N ASP A 65 7.78 2.64 -9.54
CA ASP A 65 8.81 1.95 -8.77
C ASP A 65 9.16 0.59 -9.39
N TRP A 66 8.17 -0.17 -9.88
CA TRP A 66 8.39 -1.45 -10.55
C TRP A 66 9.28 -1.30 -11.78
N LEU A 67 8.93 -0.39 -12.68
CA LEU A 67 9.71 -0.11 -13.88
C LEU A 67 11.12 0.34 -13.53
N ARG A 68 11.27 1.21 -12.53
CA ARG A 68 12.59 1.69 -12.08
C ARG A 68 13.45 0.58 -11.47
N SER A 69 12.84 -0.36 -10.75
CA SER A 69 13.55 -1.44 -10.07
C SER A 69 13.85 -2.64 -10.95
N THR A 70 13.00 -2.93 -11.94
CA THR A 70 13.08 -4.14 -12.76
C THR A 70 13.41 -3.87 -14.23
N GLY A 71 13.13 -2.66 -14.73
CA GLY A 71 13.16 -2.34 -16.15
C GLY A 71 11.93 -2.84 -16.92
N GLU A 72 11.00 -3.54 -16.27
CA GLU A 72 9.82 -4.13 -16.90
C GLU A 72 8.61 -3.18 -16.81
N SER A 73 7.82 -3.12 -17.87
CA SER A 73 6.52 -2.46 -17.80
C SER A 73 5.53 -3.38 -17.09
N PHE A 74 4.93 -2.88 -16.02
CA PHE A 74 3.82 -3.56 -15.35
C PHE A 74 2.53 -3.32 -16.16
N ALA A 75 2.31 -4.15 -17.18
CA ALA A 75 1.09 -4.13 -17.98
C ALA A 75 -0.03 -4.89 -17.25
N ASN A 76 -1.09 -4.20 -16.88
CA ASN A 76 -2.31 -4.85 -16.39
C ASN A 76 -2.95 -5.62 -17.57
N SER A 77 -2.74 -6.93 -17.65
CA SER A 77 -3.53 -7.79 -18.54
C SER A 77 -4.88 -8.11 -17.89
N LEU A 78 -5.66 -7.09 -17.51
CA LEU A 78 -7.04 -7.27 -17.08
C LEU A 78 -7.88 -6.09 -17.58
N HIS A 79 -8.62 -6.34 -18.66
CA HIS A 79 -9.75 -5.52 -19.09
C HIS A 79 -10.75 -5.43 -17.92
N HIS A 80 -10.88 -4.26 -17.31
CA HIS A 80 -11.96 -3.99 -16.38
C HIS A 80 -13.22 -3.65 -17.19
N THR A 81 -14.13 -4.62 -17.31
CA THR A 81 -15.53 -4.32 -17.63
C THR A 81 -16.11 -3.55 -16.44
N SER A 82 -16.40 -2.27 -16.65
CA SER A 82 -17.03 -1.39 -15.68
C SER A 82 -18.38 -1.93 -15.23
N GLU A 83 -18.52 -2.33 -13.97
CA GLU A 83 -19.84 -2.33 -13.31
C GLU A 83 -19.99 -1.04 -12.49
N PRO A 84 -21.21 -0.47 -12.43
CA PRO A 84 -21.43 0.83 -11.81
C PRO A 84 -21.16 0.79 -10.30
N SER A 85 -20.47 1.82 -9.82
CA SER A 85 -20.03 1.97 -8.45
C SER A 85 -21.19 2.22 -7.49
N THR A 86 -21.46 1.25 -6.61
CA THR A 86 -22.20 1.51 -5.37
C THR A 86 -21.36 2.44 -4.48
N PRO A 87 -21.92 3.50 -3.88
CA PRO A 87 -21.14 4.42 -3.07
C PRO A 87 -20.69 3.73 -1.78
N VAL A 88 -19.38 3.46 -1.67
CA VAL A 88 -18.80 2.90 -0.46
C VAL A 88 -18.56 4.02 0.56
N LYS A 89 -19.22 3.91 1.71
CA LYS A 89 -18.95 4.76 2.88
C LYS A 89 -17.57 4.42 3.42
N ALA A 90 -16.66 5.38 3.38
CA ALA A 90 -15.38 5.30 4.09
C ALA A 90 -15.65 5.37 5.61
N GLU A 91 -15.78 4.23 6.27
CA GLU A 91 -15.72 4.16 7.73
C GLU A 91 -14.26 4.04 8.17
N ALA A 92 -13.70 5.15 8.69
CA ALA A 92 -12.50 5.08 9.50
C ALA A 92 -12.88 4.41 10.83
N ARG A 93 -12.51 3.14 11.01
CA ARG A 93 -12.59 2.48 12.32
C ARG A 93 -11.28 2.75 13.06
N LEU A 94 -11.41 3.45 14.19
CA LEU A 94 -10.37 3.65 15.20
C LEU A 94 -10.06 2.33 15.93
#